data_AF-A0AAE4DEB7-F1
#
_entry.id   AF-A0AAE4DEB7-F1
#
_cell.length_a   1.000
_cell.length_b   1.000
_cell.length_c   1.000
_cell.angle_alpha   90.00
_cell.angle_beta   90.00
_cell.angle_gamma   90.00
#
_symmetry.space_group_name_H-M   'P 1'
#
loop_
_entity.id
_entity.type
_entity.pdbx_description
1 polymer ?
#
loop_
_entity_poly.entity_id
_entity_poly.type
_entity_poly.pdbx_seq_one_letter_code
_entity_poly.pdbx_strand_id
1 'polypeptide(L)'
;MNIEELRDYCLAKPATSEGMPFDDEVLVFKVAGKMFALVNINKFESINLKCDPDEALELRAQYPEVKPGYHMSKKHWNTVEFGGNITKTSQKMD
;
A
#
# COMPACT_ATOMS: atom_id res chain seq x y z
N MET A 1 -9.52 -0.33 9.37
CA MET A 1 -8.22 0.35 9.31
C MET A 1 -8.50 1.79 8.98
N ASN A 2 -8.07 2.74 9.81
CA ASN A 2 -8.07 4.18 9.50
C ASN A 2 -6.63 4.64 9.17
N ILE A 3 -6.45 5.93 8.84
CA ILE A 3 -5.14 6.46 8.44
C ILE A 3 -4.09 6.39 9.56
N GLU A 4 -4.47 6.65 10.82
CA GLU A 4 -3.56 6.59 11.95
C GLU A 4 -3.13 5.13 12.24
N GLU A 5 -4.07 4.19 12.19
CA GLU A 5 -3.76 2.76 12.34
C GLU A 5 -2.81 2.25 11.24
N LEU A 6 -3.01 2.69 9.99
CA LEU A 6 -2.12 2.37 8.88
C LEU A 6 -0.73 2.98 9.10
N ARG A 7 -0.69 4.25 9.52
CA ARG A 7 0.54 4.98 9.78
C ARG A 7 1.36 4.31 10.88
N ASP A 8 0.75 4.02 12.02
CA ASP A 8 1.38 3.31 13.13
C ASP A 8 1.89 1.93 12.70
N TYR A 9 1.10 1.19 11.92
CA TYR A 9 1.52 -0.10 11.39
C TYR A 9 2.76 0.00 10.47
N CYS A 10 2.79 0.98 9.57
CA CYS A 10 3.94 1.21 8.70
C CYS A 10 5.18 1.65 9.51
N LEU A 11 5.02 2.57 10.45
CA LEU A 11 6.11 3.10 11.27
C LEU A 11 6.67 2.06 12.26
N ALA A 12 5.90 1.04 12.62
CA ALA A 12 6.39 -0.07 13.44
C ALA A 12 7.46 -0.94 12.73
N LYS A 13 7.57 -0.87 11.39
CA LYS A 13 8.61 -1.59 10.65
C LYS A 13 9.98 -0.89 10.82
N PRO A 14 11.08 -1.64 11.06
CA PRO A 14 12.41 -1.06 11.23
C PRO A 14 12.85 -0.22 10.03
N ALA A 15 13.57 0.87 10.30
CA ALA A 15 14.09 1.79 9.28
C ALA A 15 13.01 2.37 8.34
N THR A 16 11.78 2.53 8.85
CA THR A 16 10.71 3.22 8.13
C THR A 16 10.77 4.73 8.34
N SER A 17 10.56 5.47 7.25
CA SER A 17 10.30 6.90 7.24
C SER A 17 9.02 7.19 6.47
N GLU A 18 8.33 8.26 6.80
CA GLU A 18 7.19 8.78 6.05
C GLU A 18 7.46 10.18 5.49
N GLY A 19 6.69 10.59 4.50
CA GLY A 19 6.68 11.95 3.99
C GLY A 19 5.75 12.10 2.79
N MET A 20 5.61 13.32 2.28
CA MET A 20 4.74 13.62 1.14
C MET A 20 5.57 14.20 -0.01
N PRO A 21 6.26 13.34 -0.80
CA PRO A 21 7.20 13.79 -1.82
C PRO A 21 6.55 14.23 -3.14
N PHE A 22 5.24 14.06 -3.29
CA PHE A 22 4.51 14.35 -4.54
C PHE A 22 3.64 15.61 -4.43
N ASP A 23 2.81 15.67 -3.39
CA ASP A 23 1.91 16.78 -3.04
C ASP A 23 1.66 16.75 -1.51
N ASP A 24 0.68 17.48 -1.01
CA ASP A 24 0.28 17.52 0.41
C ASP A 24 -0.84 16.52 0.76
N GLU A 25 -1.22 15.64 -0.16
CA GLU A 25 -2.28 14.65 0.04
C GLU A 25 -1.76 13.21 0.08
N VAL A 26 -0.64 12.91 -0.59
CA VAL A 26 -0.12 11.55 -0.73
C VAL A 26 0.97 11.28 0.29
N LEU A 27 0.60 10.56 1.35
CA LEU A 27 1.55 10.05 2.33
C LEU A 27 2.28 8.84 1.78
N VAL A 28 3.61 8.86 1.79
CA VAL A 28 4.49 7.82 1.27
C VAL A 28 5.36 7.26 2.40
N PHE A 29 5.36 5.94 2.54
CA PHE A 29 6.23 5.22 3.45
C PHE A 29 7.39 4.57 2.70
N LYS A 30 8.58 4.68 3.29
CA LYS A 30 9.83 4.12 2.76
C LYS A 30 10.52 3.29 3.82
N VAL A 31 11.05 2.14 3.43
CA VAL A 31 11.93 1.29 4.25
C VAL A 31 13.34 1.40 3.71
N ALA A 32 14.30 1.76 4.56
CA ALA A 32 15.68 2.02 4.15
C ALA A 32 15.77 2.94 2.90
N GLY A 33 14.93 3.98 2.85
CA GLY A 33 14.88 4.95 1.75
C GLY A 33 14.13 4.50 0.49
N LYS A 34 13.62 3.27 0.42
CA LYS A 34 12.85 2.74 -0.72
C LYS A 34 11.35 2.70 -0.42
N MET A 35 10.53 3.25 -1.32
CA MET A 35 9.07 3.26 -1.16
C MET A 35 8.48 1.86 -1.13
N PHE A 36 7.52 1.62 -0.23
CA PHE A 36 6.76 0.37 -0.16
C PHE A 36 5.24 0.57 -0.02
N ALA A 37 4.80 1.72 0.50
CA ALA A 37 3.38 2.03 0.64
C ALA A 37 3.10 3.51 0.37
N LEU A 38 1.94 3.84 -0.21
CA LEU A 38 1.47 5.21 -0.37
C LEU A 38 -0.04 5.32 -0.48
N VAL A 39 -0.60 6.34 0.16
CA VAL A 39 -2.04 6.53 0.37
C VAL A 39 -2.41 8.01 0.25
N ASN A 40 -3.56 8.31 -0.37
CA ASN A 40 -4.11 9.66 -0.32
C ASN A 40 -4.88 9.84 1.00
N ILE A 41 -4.45 10.78 1.84
CA ILE A 41 -4.99 10.96 3.19
C ILE A 41 -6.36 11.64 3.22
N ASN A 42 -6.71 12.39 2.18
CA ASN A 42 -7.99 13.08 2.07
C ASN A 42 -9.11 12.13 1.65
N LYS A 43 -8.83 11.28 0.66
CA LYS A 43 -9.78 10.28 0.16
C LYS A 43 -9.81 9.03 1.02
N PHE A 44 -8.62 8.51 1.33
CA PHE A 44 -8.43 7.27 2.10
C PHE A 44 -9.34 6.12 1.61
N GLU A 45 -9.41 5.93 0.29
CA GLU A 45 -10.23 4.87 -0.37
C GLU A 45 -9.38 3.66 -0.79
N SER A 46 -8.07 3.84 -0.95
CA SER A 46 -7.16 2.78 -1.35
C SER A 46 -5.72 3.08 -0.96
N ILE A 47 -4.88 2.05 -1.01
CA ILE A 47 -3.43 2.14 -0.81
C ILE A 47 -2.69 1.48 -1.97
N ASN A 48 -1.60 2.12 -2.42
CA ASN A 48 -0.65 1.47 -3.31
C ASN A 48 0.43 0.78 -2.48
N LEU A 49 0.61 -0.51 -2.74
CA LEU A 49 1.59 -1.35 -2.06
C LEU A 49 2.54 -1.97 -3.08
N LYS A 50 3.83 -1.95 -2.74
CA LYS A 50 4.84 -2.66 -3.50
C LYS A 50 4.69 -4.16 -3.25
N CYS A 51 4.90 -4.96 -4.28
CA CYS A 51 4.68 -6.39 -4.25
C CYS A 51 5.68 -7.09 -5.18
N ASP A 52 6.02 -8.33 -4.85
CA ASP A 52 6.76 -9.19 -5.76
C ASP A 52 5.93 -9.42 -7.04
N PRO A 53 6.53 -9.38 -8.25
CA PRO A 53 5.79 -9.54 -9.49
C PRO A 53 5.00 -10.83 -9.62
N ASP A 54 5.51 -11.93 -9.07
CA ASP A 54 4.87 -13.24 -9.19
C ASP A 54 3.65 -13.29 -8.25
N GLU A 55 3.77 -12.76 -7.04
CA GLU A 55 2.67 -12.63 -6.08
C GLU A 55 1.62 -11.60 -6.52
N ALA A 56 2.03 -10.53 -7.21
CA ALA A 56 1.14 -9.45 -7.60
C ALA A 56 0.00 -9.93 -8.50
N LEU A 57 0.27 -10.91 -9.38
CA LEU A 57 -0.75 -11.48 -10.26
C LEU A 57 -1.69 -12.42 -9.50
N GLU A 58 -1.15 -13.24 -8.59
CA GLU A 58 -1.93 -14.15 -7.76
C GLU A 58 -2.92 -13.37 -6.89
N LEU A 59 -2.47 -12.32 -6.22
CA LEU A 59 -3.32 -11.49 -5.36
C LEU A 59 -4.45 -10.83 -6.14
N ARG A 60 -4.20 -10.33 -7.35
CA ARG A 60 -5.23 -9.76 -8.23
C ARG A 60 -6.25 -10.79 -8.70
N ALA A 61 -5.84 -12.05 -8.87
CA ALA A 61 -6.73 -13.12 -9.28
C ALA A 61 -7.63 -13.59 -8.11
N GLN A 62 -7.09 -13.58 -6.89
CA GLN A 62 -7.80 -14.04 -5.70
C GLN A 62 -8.74 -12.98 -5.10
N TYR A 63 -8.33 -11.71 -5.12
CA TYR A 63 -9.03 -10.63 -4.42
C TYR A 63 -9.51 -9.56 -5.40
N PRO A 64 -10.84 -9.43 -5.60
CA PRO A 64 -11.41 -8.42 -6.49
C PRO A 64 -10.97 -6.99 -6.16
N GLU A 65 -10.65 -6.70 -4.90
CA GLU A 65 -10.22 -5.38 -4.40
C GLU A 65 -8.75 -5.06 -4.73
N VAL A 66 -7.97 -6.05 -5.15
CA VAL A 66 -6.57 -5.87 -5.54
C VAL A 66 -6.49 -5.58 -7.03
N LYS A 67 -6.16 -4.33 -7.36
CA LYS A 67 -6.05 -3.82 -8.73
C LYS A 67 -4.59 -3.62 -9.15
N PRO A 68 -4.30 -3.54 -10.46
CA PRO A 68 -3.00 -3.07 -10.92
C PRO A 68 -2.66 -1.68 -10.36
N GLY A 69 -1.41 -1.45 -9.96
CA GLY A 69 -0.98 -0.21 -9.32
C GLY A 69 -1.34 1.06 -10.11
N TYR A 70 -2.09 1.95 -9.47
CA TYR A 70 -2.48 3.27 -9.97
C TYR A 70 -1.28 4.22 -9.98
N HIS A 71 -0.98 4.83 -11.13
CA HIS A 71 0.24 5.66 -11.39
C HIS A 71 1.59 4.99 -11.10
N MET A 72 1.60 3.70 -10.78
CA MET A 72 2.80 2.94 -10.47
C MET A 72 3.05 1.84 -11.52
N SER A 73 4.24 1.23 -11.44
CA SER A 73 4.55 0.07 -12.26
C SER A 73 3.63 -1.09 -11.91
N LYS A 74 2.73 -1.47 -12.84
CA LYS A 74 1.79 -2.60 -12.70
C LYS A 74 2.49 -3.96 -12.56
N LYS A 75 3.80 -4.02 -12.79
CA LYS A 75 4.62 -5.21 -12.50
C LYS A 75 4.93 -5.34 -11.01
N HIS A 76 5.13 -4.23 -10.30
CA HIS A 76 5.68 -4.23 -8.94
C HIS A 76 4.74 -3.64 -7.89
N TRP A 77 3.56 -3.16 -8.30
CA TRP A 77 2.65 -2.43 -7.43
C TRP A 77 1.21 -2.86 -7.64
N ASN A 78 0.49 -2.96 -6.53
CA ASN A 78 -0.94 -3.17 -6.46
C ASN A 78 -1.61 -1.98 -5.80
N THR A 79 -2.82 -1.64 -6.26
CA THR A 79 -3.74 -0.77 -5.52
C THR A 79 -4.74 -1.65 -4.80
N VAL A 80 -4.84 -1.50 -3.48
CA VAL A 80 -5.79 -2.24 -2.64
C VAL A 80 -6.88 -1.27 -2.22
N GLU A 81 -8.11 -1.52 -2.67
CA GLU A 81 -9.28 -0.72 -2.31
C GLU A 81 -9.77 -1.08 -0.90
N PHE A 82 -10.05 -0.06 -0.08
CA PHE A 82 -10.62 -0.23 1.23
C PHE A 82 -12.14 -0.41 1.09
N GLY A 83 -12.70 -1.45 1.73
CA GLY A 83 -14.14 -1.67 1.79
C GLY A 83 -14.66 -2.95 1.14
N GLY A 84 -13.80 -3.81 0.59
CA GLY A 84 -14.20 -5.16 0.19
C GLY A 84 -13.88 -6.24 1.24
N ASN A 85 -13.94 -7.52 0.85
CA ASN A 85 -13.87 -8.68 1.75
C ASN A 85 -12.47 -8.94 2.34
N ILE A 86 -11.48 -8.11 2.01
CA ILE A 86 -10.13 -8.16 2.60
C ILE A 86 -10.23 -7.70 4.06
N THR A 87 -10.59 -8.62 4.94
CA THR A 87 -10.62 -8.43 6.38
C THR A 87 -9.30 -8.92 6.96
N LYS A 88 -8.48 -7.98 7.45
CA LYS A 88 -7.27 -8.20 8.27
C LYS A 88 -6.52 -9.51 7.96
N THR A 89 -6.11 -9.72 6.73
CA THR A 89 -5.20 -10.83 6.45
C THR A 89 -3.80 -10.33 6.74
N SER A 90 -3.16 -10.94 7.74
CA SER A 90 -1.71 -10.96 7.95
C SER A 90 -1.02 -11.64 6.76
N GLN A 91 -1.19 -11.11 5.55
CA GLN A 91 -0.44 -11.55 4.39
C GLN A 91 0.84 -10.75 4.33
N LYS A 92 1.92 -11.52 4.23
CA LYS A 92 3.31 -11.10 4.13
C LYS A 92 3.45 -10.17 2.93
N MET A 93 3.24 -8.89 3.17
CA MET A 93 3.68 -7.83 2.28
C MET A 93 4.85 -7.18 3.00
N ASP A 94 5.98 -7.88 2.97
CA ASP A 94 7.28 -7.38 3.41
C ASP A 94 8.05 -6.80 2.22
#